data_AF-A0A2E2VBT1-F1
#
_entry.id   AF-A0A2E2VBT1-F1
#
_cell.length_a   1.000
_cell.length_b   1.000
_cell.length_c   1.000
_cell.angle_alpha   90.00
_cell.angle_beta   90.00
_cell.angle_gamma   90.00
#
_symmetry.space_group_name_H-M   'P 1'
#
loop_
_entity.id
_entity.type
_entity.pdbx_description
1 polymer ?
#
loop_
_entity_poly.entity_id
_entity_poly.type
_entity_poly.pdbx_seq_one_letter_code
_entity_poly.pdbx_strand_id
1 'polypeptide(L)' 'MNTDTTFFTNEEGYQLVDRFKQTISQAKFFDALVGYFRISGFHQLYKELEGVDKIRILVGLDVDKKSLFNR' A
#
# COMPACT_ATOMS: atom_id res chain seq x y z
N MET A 1 2.59 -20.31 -14.85
CA MET A 1 2.10 -18.92 -14.88
C MET A 1 0.67 -18.96 -14.35
N ASN A 2 0.48 -18.55 -13.10
CA ASN A 2 -0.86 -18.41 -12.53
C ASN A 2 -1.43 -17.07 -13.02
N THR A 3 -2.40 -17.13 -13.93
CA THR A 3 -3.04 -15.95 -14.54
C THR A 3 -4.31 -15.54 -13.79
N ASP A 4 -4.50 -16.04 -12.57
CA ASP A 4 -5.64 -15.67 -11.75
C ASP A 4 -5.48 -14.21 -11.27
N THR A 5 -6.27 -13.32 -11.87
CA THR A 5 -6.27 -11.88 -11.57
C THR A 5 -7.19 -11.52 -10.42
N THR A 6 -7.86 -12.52 -9.83
CA THR A 6 -8.96 -12.31 -8.88
C THR A 6 -8.46 -12.22 -7.44
N PHE A 7 -7.39 -12.94 -7.10
CA PHE A 7 -6.82 -12.97 -5.75
C PHE A 7 -5.29 -12.90 -5.78
N PHE A 8 -4.74 -11.91 -5.10
CA PHE A 8 -3.30 -11.74 -4.95
C PHE A 8 -2.89 -12.04 -3.50
N THR A 9 -2.11 -13.10 -3.33
CA THR A 9 -1.50 -13.49 -2.06
C THR A 9 0.01 -13.56 -2.25
N ASN A 10 0.76 -13.66 -1.15
CA ASN A 10 2.20 -13.90 -1.25
C ASN A 10 2.43 -15.38 -1.58
N GLU A 11 3.00 -15.65 -2.74
CA GLU A 11 3.41 -16.97 -3.21
C GLU A 11 4.92 -16.99 -3.49
N GLU A 12 5.49 -18.18 -3.63
CA GLU A 12 6.91 -18.31 -3.96
C GLU A 12 7.21 -17.68 -5.32
N GLY A 13 8.05 -16.63 -5.32
CA GLY A 13 8.38 -15.85 -6.51
C GLY A 13 7.37 -14.77 -6.91
N TYR A 14 6.26 -14.62 -6.17
CA TYR A 14 5.24 -13.59 -6.42
C TYR A 14 4.78 -12.95 -5.11
N GLN A 15 5.30 -11.77 -4.80
CA GLN A 15 4.84 -11.03 -3.62
C GLN A 15 3.77 -10.02 -3.99
N LEU A 16 2.80 -9.85 -3.09
CA LEU A 16 1.73 -8.87 -3.23
C LEU A 16 2.29 -7.44 -3.40
N VAL A 17 3.38 -7.13 -2.69
CA VAL A 17 4.04 -5.83 -2.75
C VAL A 17 4.52 -5.49 -4.17
N ASP A 18 5.02 -6.46 -4.92
CA ASP A 18 5.54 -6.23 -6.28
C ASP A 18 4.41 -5.81 -7.23
N ARG A 19 3.21 -6.38 -7.04
CA ARG A 19 2.02 -5.99 -7.80
C ARG A 19 1.58 -4.58 -7.44
N PHE A 20 1.56 -4.22 -6.16
CA PHE A 20 1.26 -2.86 -5.73
C PHE A 20 2.23 -1.85 -6.35
N LYS A 21 3.54 -2.14 -6.34
CA LYS A 21 4.55 -1.28 -6.98
C LYS A 21 4.26 -1.07 -8.46
N GLN A 22 3.98 -2.16 -9.19
CA GLN A 22 3.66 -2.08 -10.61
C GLN A 22 2.38 -1.27 -10.87
N THR A 23 1.33 -1.44 -10.07
CA THR A 23 0.07 -0.69 -10.22
C THR A 23 0.24 0.78 -9.86
N ILE A 24 0.92 1.10 -8.76
CA ILE A 24 1.11 2.48 -8.28
C ILE A 24 1.98 3.27 -9.26
N SER A 25 3.06 2.67 -9.77
CA SER A 25 3.97 3.35 -10.73
C SER A 25 3.30 3.78 -12.05
N GLN A 26 2.13 3.21 -12.38
CA GLN A 26 1.34 3.59 -13.56
C GLN A 26 0.17 4.53 -13.21
N ALA A 27 -0.07 4.79 -11.93
CA ALA A 27 -1.22 5.55 -11.47
C ALA A 27 -0.89 7.05 -11.35
N LYS A 28 -1.69 7.89 -12.01
CA LYS A 28 -1.63 9.35 -11.82
C LYS A 28 -2.22 9.77 -10.46
N PHE A 29 -3.26 9.07 -10.02
CA PHE A 29 -3.95 9.31 -8.77
C PHE A 29 -4.08 7.98 -8.02
N PHE A 30 -3.75 8.00 -6.73
CA PHE A 30 -3.80 6.83 -5.87
C PHE A 30 -4.78 7.06 -4.71
N ASP A 31 -5.88 6.33 -4.74
CA ASP A 31 -6.92 6.37 -3.73
C ASP A 31 -7.04 5.00 -3.06
N ALA A 32 -6.86 4.93 -1.74
CA ALA A 32 -6.91 3.68 -0.99
C ALA A 32 -7.87 3.79 0.20
N LEU A 33 -8.77 2.81 0.31
CA LEU A 33 -9.55 2.57 1.52
C LEU A 33 -8.95 1.35 2.22
N VAL A 34 -8.38 1.56 3.39
CA VAL A 34 -7.67 0.50 4.12
C VAL A 34 -8.23 0.38 5.53
N GLY A 35 -8.28 -0.85 6.04
CA GLY A 35 -8.63 -1.08 7.44
C GLY A 35 -7.58 -0.47 8.35
N TYR A 36 -6.31 -0.81 8.14
CA TYR A 36 -5.18 -0.28 8.89
C TYR A 36 -3.96 -0.11 7.99
N PHE A 37 -3.10 0.87 8.29
CA PHE A 37 -1.90 1.12 7.51
C PHE A 37 -0.68 1.24 8.42
N ARG A 38 0.34 0.40 8.19
CA ARG A 38 1.58 0.39 8.98
C ARG A 38 2.71 1.11 8.24
N ILE A 39 3.58 1.77 8.99
CA ILE A 39 4.78 2.46 8.47
C ILE A 39 5.69 1.50 7.68
N SER A 40 5.83 0.24 8.12
CA SER A 40 6.65 -0.75 7.41
C SER A 40 6.13 -1.09 6.01
N GLY A 41 4.82 -0.98 5.77
CA GLY A 41 4.23 -1.12 4.43
C GLY A 41 4.49 0.11 3.58
N PHE A 42 4.37 1.31 4.17
CA PHE A 42 4.70 2.56 3.51
C PHE A 42 6.15 2.59 3.02
N HIS A 43 7.11 2.16 3.85
CA HIS A 43 8.52 2.11 3.45
C HIS A 43 8.81 1.18 2.26
N GLN A 44 7.94 0.21 1.99
CA GLN A 44 8.09 -0.65 0.81
C GLN A 44 7.51 -0.05 -0.47
N LEU A 45 6.64 0.95 -0.37
CA LEU A 45 5.88 1.53 -1.47
C LEU A 45 6.20 3.01 -1.73
N TYR A 46 6.98 3.65 -0.85
CA TYR A 46 7.17 5.11 -0.90
C TYR A 46 7.79 5.58 -2.23
N LYS A 47 8.73 4.81 -2.79
CA LYS A 47 9.42 5.18 -4.04
C LYS A 47 8.45 5.26 -5.21
N GLU A 48 7.52 4.32 -5.26
CA GLU A 48 6.53 4.24 -6.31
C GLU A 48 5.45 5.32 -6.13
N LEU A 49 5.17 5.71 -4.89
CA LEU A 49 4.26 6.81 -4.56
C LEU A 49 4.82 8.20 -4.90
N GLU A 50 6.14 8.38 -5.01
CA GLU A 50 6.76 9.67 -5.39
C GLU A 50 6.32 10.15 -6.77
N GLY A 51 6.01 9.23 -7.69
CA GLY A 51 5.55 9.55 -9.04
C GLY A 51 4.05 9.86 -9.18
N VAL A 52 3.29 9.80 -8.08
CA VAL A 52 1.84 9.96 -8.09
C VAL A 52 1.46 11.41 -7.76
N ASP A 53 0.72 12.06 -8.65
CA ASP A 53 0.33 13.48 -8.49
C ASP A 53 -0.53 13.73 -7.25
N LYS A 54 -1.37 12.76 -6.87
CA LYS A 54 -2.26 12.88 -5.71
C LYS A 54 -2.50 11.54 -5.04
N ILE A 55 -2.31 11.52 -3.74
CA ILE A 55 -2.52 10.36 -2.88
C ILE A 55 -3.63 10.69 -1.86
N ARG A 56 -4.65 9.85 -1.76
CA ARG A 56 -5.66 9.91 -0.68
C ARG A 56 -5.82 8.53 -0.07
N ILE A 57 -5.58 8.43 1.25
CA ILE A 57 -5.72 7.18 1.98
C ILE A 57 -6.74 7.40 3.09
N LEU A 58 -7.85 6.66 3.04
CA LEU A 58 -8.85 6.61 4.09
C LEU A 58 -8.59 5.37 4.94
N VAL A 59 -8.26 5.57 6.21
CA VAL A 59 -7.99 4.50 7.17
C VAL A 59 -9.23 4.30 8.05
N GLY A 60 -9.86 3.12 7.96
CA GLY A 60 -11.14 2.83 8.61
C GLY A 60 -11.04 2.37 10.06
N LEU A 61 -9.89 1.83 10.47
CA LEU A 61 -9.63 1.40 11.85
C LEU A 61 -8.44 2.18 12.40
N ASP A 62 -8.66 2.82 13.54
CA ASP A 62 -7.57 3.41 14.29
C ASP A 62 -6.70 2.29 14.90
N VAL A 63 -5.59 1.98 14.23
CA VAL A 63 -4.55 1.09 14.74
C VAL A 63 -3.52 1.84 15.58
N ASP A 64 -3.66 3.16 15.75
CA ASP A 64 -2.68 4.00 16.42
C ASP A 64 -3.06 4.28 17.89
N LYS A 65 -3.01 3.23 18.72
CA LYS A 65 -2.99 3.42 20.18
C LYS A 65 -1.60 3.81 20.72
N LYS A 66 -0.61 4.15 19.87
CA LYS A 66 0.75 4.40 20.36
C LYS A 66 1.59 5.41 19.57
N SER A 67 0.98 6.49 19.10
CA SER A 67 1.65 7.76 18.84
C SER A 67 1.20 8.82 19.86
N LEU A 68 1.23 8.45 21.14
CA LEU A 68 1.35 9.43 22.23
C LEU A 68 2.80 9.97 22.19
N PHE A 69 3.11 10.83 21.22
CA PHE A 69 4.18 11.79 21.41
C PHE A 69 3.61 12.91 22.29
N ASN A 70 3.51 12.58 23.58
CA ASN A 70 3.18 13.53 24.62
C ASN A 70 4.48 14.20 25.06
N ARG A 71 4.87 15.27 24.36
CA ARG A 71 5.54 16.47 24.92
C ARG A 71 5.83 17.50 23.85
#